data_AF-A0A7C5DQ53-F1
#
_entry.id   AF-A0A7C5DQ53-F1
#
_cell.length_a   1.000
_cell.length_b   1.000
_cell.length_c   1.000
_cell.angle_alpha   90.00
_cell.angle_beta   90.00
_cell.angle_gamma   90.00
#
_symmetry.space_group_name_H-M   'P 1'
#
loop_
_entity.id
_entity.type
_entity.pdbx_description
1 polymer ?
#
loop_
_entity_poly.entity_id
_entity_poly.type
_entity_poly.pdbx_seq_one_letter_code
_entity_poly.pdbx_strand_id
1 'polypeptide(L)' 'MLVSGIPALNTPLLGAIAKLTDEVSLDSIQEVIKGQWKGYAGEENAAAAEEAYNLVEVNR' A
#
# COMPACT_ATOMS: atom_id res chain seq x y z
N MET A 1 2.18 -15.43 0.12
CA MET A 1 2.63 -15.85 -1.21
C MET A 1 3.39 -14.70 -1.83
N LEU A 2 4.70 -14.89 -2.04
CA LEU A 2 5.50 -14.06 -2.93
C LEU A 2 5.03 -14.36 -4.35
N VAL A 3 4.28 -13.47 -4.98
CA VAL A 3 4.26 -13.44 -6.44
C VAL A 3 5.44 -12.57 -6.83
N SER A 4 6.53 -13.24 -7.23
CA SER A 4 7.63 -12.71 -8.05
C SER A 4 8.45 -11.51 -7.51
N GLY A 5 8.88 -11.50 -6.25
CA GLY A 5 9.98 -10.61 -5.82
C GLY A 5 9.70 -9.11 -5.84
N ILE A 6 8.44 -8.70 -6.01
CA ILE A 6 7.93 -7.33 -5.86
C ILE A 6 6.94 -7.37 -4.68
N PRO A 7 6.79 -6.30 -3.88
CA PRO A 7 5.63 -6.14 -3.01
C PRO A 7 4.37 -6.61 -3.72
N ALA A 8 3.52 -7.39 -3.06
CA ALA A 8 2.35 -7.97 -3.71
C ALA A 8 1.57 -6.82 -4.36
N LEU A 9 1.39 -6.84 -5.69
CA LEU A 9 0.85 -5.73 -6.50
C LEU A 9 -0.40 -5.07 -5.89
N ASN A 10 -1.19 -5.87 -5.16
CA ASN A 10 -2.38 -5.45 -4.45
C ASN A 10 -2.11 -4.35 -3.41
N THR A 11 -0.93 -4.29 -2.78
CA THR A 11 -0.59 -3.34 -1.72
C THR A 11 -0.25 -1.93 -2.24
N PRO A 12 0.60 -1.76 -3.28
CA PRO A 12 0.65 -0.51 -4.05
C PRO A 12 -0.71 -0.01 -4.51
N LEU A 13 -1.56 -0.90 -5.05
CA LEU A 13 -2.88 -0.51 -5.53
C LEU A 13 -3.77 0.05 -4.41
N LEU A 14 -3.70 -0.49 -3.19
CA LEU A 14 -4.44 0.05 -2.04
C LEU A 14 -4.02 1.49 -1.74
N GLY A 15 -2.71 1.78 -1.74
CA GLY A 15 -2.21 3.15 -1.56
C GLY A 15 -2.69 4.11 -2.64
N ALA A 16 -2.63 3.68 -3.90
CA ALA A 16 -3.17 4.46 -5.02
C ALA A 16 -4.68 4.74 -4.88
N ILE A 17 -5.47 3.73 -4.49
CA ILE A 17 -6.92 3.89 -4.27
C ILE A 17 -7.19 4.88 -3.14
N ALA A 18 -6.49 4.77 -2.01
CA ALA A 18 -6.66 5.73 -0.91
C ALA A 18 -6.42 7.17 -1.35
N LYS A 19 -5.41 7.41 -2.20
CA LYS A 19 -5.15 8.75 -2.75
C LYS A 19 -6.28 9.22 -3.68
N LEU A 20 -6.75 8.33 -4.57
CA LEU A 20 -7.77 8.64 -5.56
C LEU A 20 -9.15 8.93 -4.92
N THR A 21 -9.52 8.16 -3.90
CA THR A 21 -10.87 8.21 -3.32
C THR A 21 -10.97 9.11 -2.11
N ASP A 22 -9.89 9.30 -1.34
CA ASP A 22 -9.91 10.04 -0.06
C ASP A 22 -10.84 9.41 1.01
N GLU A 23 -11.28 8.16 0.80
CA GLU A 23 -12.24 7.44 1.67
C GLU A 23 -11.56 6.67 2.82
N VAL A 24 -10.26 6.39 2.68
CA VAL A 24 -9.45 5.63 3.65
C VAL A 24 -8.07 6.24 3.75
N SER A 25 -7.55 6.36 4.98
CA SER A 25 -6.22 6.92 5.21
C SER A 25 -5.11 5.95 4.83
N LEU A 26 -3.96 6.49 4.45
CA LEU A 26 -2.75 5.71 4.20
C LEU A 26 -2.32 4.94 5.46
N ASP A 27 -2.38 5.58 6.63
CA ASP A 27 -2.01 4.97 7.92
C ASP A 27 -2.81 3.68 8.19
N SER A 28 -4.14 3.73 7.99
CA SER A 28 -4.99 2.55 8.19
C SER A 28 -4.64 1.42 7.21
N ILE A 29 -4.28 1.74 5.98
CA ILE A 29 -3.81 0.74 5.00
C ILE A 29 -2.49 0.11 5.47
N GLN A 30 -1.53 0.93 5.91
CA GLN A 30 -0.23 0.43 6.40
C GLN A 30 -0.40 -0.46 7.64
N GLU A 31 -1.27 -0.08 8.58
CA GLU A 31 -1.58 -0.89 9.76
C GLU A 31 -2.15 -2.27 9.38
N VAL A 32 -3.10 -2.33 8.46
CA VAL A 32 -3.70 -3.60 8.00
C VAL A 32 -2.68 -4.47 7.28
N ILE A 33 -1.81 -3.89 6.44
CA ILE A 33 -0.75 -4.62 5.74
C ILE A 33 0.23 -5.24 6.74
N LYS A 34 0.74 -4.48 7.71
CA LYS A 34 1.63 -4.99 8.78
C LYS A 34 0.90 -5.95 9.75
N GLY A 35 -0.42 -5.81 9.86
CA GLY A 35 -1.30 -6.74 10.55
C GLY A 35 -1.33 -8.11 9.88
N GLN A 36 -1.51 -8.14 8.56
CA GLN A 36 -1.66 -9.34 7.74
C GLN A 36 -0.33 -10.07 7.51
N TRP A 37 0.74 -9.34 7.20
CA TRP A 37 2.07 -9.90 6.96
C TRP A 37 3.03 -9.42 8.04
N LYS A 38 3.66 -10.37 8.75
CA LYS A 38 4.59 -10.06 9.84
C LYS A 38 6.03 -9.90 9.35
N GLY A 39 6.78 -9.08 10.08
CA GLY A 39 8.20 -8.83 9.82
C GLY A 39 8.43 -8.09 8.50
N TYR A 40 9.57 -8.37 7.87
CA TYR A 40 10.04 -7.65 6.69
C TYR A 40 9.02 -7.58 5.55
N ALA A 41 8.26 -8.65 5.31
CA ALA A 41 7.24 -8.66 4.26
C ALA A 41 6.09 -7.66 4.52
N GLY A 42 5.71 -7.43 5.77
CA GLY A 42 4.70 -6.41 6.10
C GLY A 42 5.21 -5.00 5.90
N GLU A 43 6.45 -4.74 6.33
CA GLU A 43 7.10 -3.44 6.18
C GLU A 43 7.29 -3.07 4.70
N GLU A 44 7.80 -3.98 3.87
CA GLU A 44 8.01 -3.73 2.43
C GLU A 44 6.68 -3.50 1.69
N ASN A 45 5.64 -4.26 2.01
CA ASN A 45 4.32 -4.05 1.38
C ASN A 45 3.67 -2.73 1.83
N ALA A 46 3.90 -2.30 3.08
CA ALA A 46 3.37 -1.04 3.59
C ALA A 46 4.11 0.17 2.98
N ALA A 47 5.42 0.06 2.77
CA ALA A 47 6.22 1.05 2.05
C ALA A 47 5.79 1.15 0.58
N ALA A 48 5.50 0.03 -0.07
CA ALA A 48 5.04 0.02 -1.45
C ALA A 48 3.65 0.66 -1.64
N ALA A 49 2.76 0.51 -0.66
CA ALA A 49 1.50 1.24 -0.62
C ALA A 49 1.72 2.76 -0.50
N GLU A 50 2.61 3.19 0.39
CA GLU A 50 2.97 4.61 0.56
C GLU A 50 3.61 5.21 -0.70
N GLU A 51 4.53 4.49 -1.34
CA GLU A 51 5.14 4.91 -2.60
C GLU A 51 4.07 5.16 -3.67
N ALA A 52 3.15 4.22 -3.85
CA ALA A 52 2.05 4.37 -4.80
C ALA A 52 1.10 5.52 -4.45
N TYR A 53 0.78 5.72 -3.16
CA TYR A 53 -0.03 6.86 -2.70
C TYR A 53 0.63 8.20 -3.09
N ASN A 54 1.95 8.29 -2.96
CA ASN A 54 2.73 9.50 -3.27
C ASN A 54 2.91 9.73 -4.77
N LEU A 55 2.99 8.66 -5.58
CA LEU A 55 3.12 8.74 -7.03
C LEU A 55 1.82 9.10 -7.75
N VAL A 56 0.67 8.88 -7.11
CA VAL A 56 -0.64 9.18 -7.72
C VAL A 56 -0.94 10.67 -7.67
N GLU A 57 -1.08 11.25 -8.87
CA GLU A 57 -1.61 12.60 -9.06
C GLU A 57 -3.12 12.54 -9.25
N VAL A 58 -3.85 13.36 -8.47
CA VAL A 58 -5.31 13.47 -8.57
C VAL A 58 -5.63 14.85 -9.12
N ASN A 59 -6.07 14.90 -10.37
CA ASN A 59 -6.61 16.12 -10.97
C ASN A 59 -8.06 16.27 -10.48
N ARG A 60 -8.29 17.24 -9.60
CA ARG A 60 -9.61 17.60 -9.08
C ARG A 60 -10.23 18.76 -9.87
#